data_AF-A0A1Z1ML21-F1
#
_entry.id   AF-A0A1Z1ML21-F1
#
_cell.length_a   1.000
_cell.length_b   1.000
_cell.length_c   1.000
_cell.angle_alpha   90.00
_cell.angle_beta   90.00
_cell.angle_gamma   90.00
#
_symmetry.space_group_name_H-M   'P 1'
#
loop_
_entity.id
_entity.type
_entity.pdbx_description
1 polymer ?
#
loop_
_entity_poly.entity_id
_entity_poly.type
_entity_poly.pdbx_seq_one_letter_code
_entity_poly.pdbx_strand_id
1 'polypeptide(L)'
;MDKRKRKVILPTTSIINEDKSTLLMLYEDMLLGRYFEDMCAQMYYRGKMFGFVHLYNGQEAVSTGVIKALMTQDYVCSTYRDHVHALSKGVPPNLVMAELFGKETGCSRGRGGSMHIFSAAHNFLGGFAFIGEGIPVAIGSAFQSVYSKQLLKKDGLLSVTVCFFGDGTTNNGQFFECLNMAVLWKLPVIFVVENNQWAIGMAHHRSTSSPEIYKKAQAFGLPGVEVDGMDVLSVRSVTIEAIKRARQGQGPTLIEALTYRFRGHSLADPDELRSRQEKNAWLARDPIQKLRKYIFNNSFASKYELDNIDLKVKQIIDDSVNFALSSPEPRIEDLKLYLFAEDN
;
A
#
# COMPACT_ATOMS: atom_id res chain seq x y z
N MET A 1 -40.11 17.48 6.23
CA MET A 1 -38.86 16.76 5.92
C MET A 1 -37.81 17.19 6.92
N ASP A 2 -37.48 16.30 7.84
CA ASP A 2 -36.63 16.53 9.00
C ASP A 2 -35.18 16.82 8.55
N LYS A 3 -34.77 18.10 8.59
CA LYS A 3 -33.38 18.53 8.40
C LYS A 3 -32.57 18.17 9.65
N ARG A 4 -32.45 16.87 9.96
CA ARG A 4 -31.39 16.44 10.88
C ARG A 4 -30.08 16.79 10.20
N LYS A 5 -29.40 17.81 10.72
CA LYS A 5 -28.00 18.10 10.38
C LYS A 5 -27.26 16.78 10.53
N ARG A 6 -26.90 16.12 9.41
CA ARG A 6 -26.02 14.94 9.45
C ARG A 6 -24.77 15.42 10.17
N LYS A 7 -24.53 14.88 11.37
CA LYS A 7 -23.31 15.15 12.13
C LYS A 7 -22.16 14.70 11.23
N VAL A 8 -21.34 15.64 10.79
CA VAL A 8 -20.13 15.31 10.03
C VAL A 8 -19.23 14.58 11.01
N ILE A 9 -19.02 13.29 10.75
CA ILE A 9 -18.04 12.48 11.47
C ILE A 9 -16.76 12.62 10.66
N LEU A 10 -15.71 13.12 11.31
CA LEU A 10 -14.39 13.21 10.70
C LEU A 10 -13.68 11.86 10.86
N PRO A 11 -12.79 11.50 9.92
CA PRO A 11 -11.91 10.36 10.08
C PRO A 11 -11.11 10.45 11.37
N THR A 12 -10.71 9.30 11.91
CA THR A 12 -9.88 9.27 13.10
C THR A 12 -8.52 9.91 12.84
N THR A 13 -8.13 10.83 13.73
CA THR A 13 -6.82 11.52 13.72
C THR A 13 -6.03 11.27 15.01
N SER A 14 -6.24 10.11 15.65
CA SER A 14 -5.62 9.79 16.94
C SER A 14 -4.11 9.69 16.81
N ILE A 15 -3.38 10.59 17.45
CA ILE A 15 -1.92 10.62 17.46
C ILE A 15 -1.42 9.78 18.63
N ILE A 16 -0.56 8.81 18.33
CA ILE A 16 0.27 8.15 19.34
C ILE A 16 1.59 8.90 19.48
N ASN A 17 2.10 8.98 20.71
CA ASN A 17 3.44 9.51 20.94
C ASN A 17 4.46 8.49 20.43
N GLU A 18 5.09 8.80 19.31
CA GLU A 18 6.18 8.02 18.74
C GLU A 18 7.54 8.60 19.16
N ASP A 19 8.53 7.74 19.28
CA ASP A 19 9.90 8.19 19.49
C ASP A 19 10.51 8.82 18.22
N LYS A 20 11.59 9.57 18.40
CA LYS A 20 12.32 10.22 17.30
C LYS A 20 12.71 9.23 16.19
N SER A 21 13.17 8.04 16.55
CA SER A 21 13.65 7.03 15.59
C SER A 21 12.52 6.58 14.67
N THR A 22 11.36 6.28 15.25
CA THR A 22 10.15 5.90 14.52
C THR A 22 9.68 7.03 13.62
N LEU A 23 9.65 8.27 14.10
CA LEU A 23 9.26 9.43 13.28
C LEU A 23 10.18 9.62 12.06
N LEU A 24 11.50 9.51 12.25
CA LEU A 24 12.45 9.64 11.14
C LEU A 24 12.37 8.48 10.15
N MET A 25 12.14 7.25 10.63
CA MET A 25 11.92 6.08 9.78
C MET A 25 10.65 6.22 8.93
N LEU A 26 9.54 6.68 9.50
CA LEU A 26 8.30 6.93 8.75
C LEU A 26 8.50 8.04 7.72
N TYR A 27 9.24 9.09 8.06
CA TYR A 27 9.55 10.17 7.14
C TYR A 27 10.43 9.71 5.96
N GLU A 28 11.50 8.95 6.24
CA GLU A 28 12.39 8.38 5.23
C GLU A 28 11.63 7.43 4.28
N ASP A 29 10.76 6.58 4.81
CA ASP A 29 9.98 5.63 4.00
C ASP A 29 8.99 6.33 3.06
N MET A 30 8.26 7.34 3.53
CA MET A 30 7.36 8.10 2.66
C MET A 30 8.14 8.88 1.59
N LEU A 31 9.30 9.46 1.93
CA LEU A 31 10.17 10.10 0.94
C LEU A 31 10.68 9.12 -0.11
N LEU A 32 11.11 7.93 0.31
CA LEU A 32 11.53 6.87 -0.59
C LEU A 32 10.42 6.53 -1.58
N GLY A 33 9.19 6.32 -1.09
CA GLY A 33 8.04 6.09 -1.95
C GLY A 33 7.80 7.23 -2.94
N ARG A 34 7.74 8.48 -2.47
CA ARG A 34 7.49 9.66 -3.32
C ARG A 34 8.54 9.83 -4.41
N TYR A 35 9.83 9.76 -4.05
CA TYR A 35 10.92 9.98 -4.99
C TYR A 35 11.11 8.82 -5.96
N PHE A 36 10.85 7.59 -5.52
CA PHE A 36 10.81 6.44 -6.41
C PHE A 36 9.73 6.62 -7.48
N GLU A 37 8.51 6.98 -7.08
CA GLU A 37 7.37 7.21 -7.99
C GLU A 37 7.60 8.38 -8.95
N ASP A 38 8.16 9.49 -8.47
CA ASP A 38 8.53 10.63 -9.32
C ASP A 38 9.63 10.25 -10.33
N MET A 39 10.57 9.38 -9.94
CA MET A 39 11.57 8.85 -10.86
C MET A 39 10.96 7.87 -11.87
N CYS A 40 10.01 7.02 -11.46
CA CYS A 40 9.28 6.14 -12.36
C CYS A 40 8.56 6.95 -13.46
N ALA A 41 7.91 8.05 -13.08
CA ALA A 41 7.30 8.98 -14.03
C ALA A 41 8.33 9.50 -15.06
N GLN A 42 9.49 9.94 -14.60
CA GLN A 42 10.56 10.43 -15.48
C GLN A 42 11.08 9.35 -16.43
N MET A 43 11.30 8.14 -15.92
CA MET A 43 11.83 7.02 -16.70
C MET A 43 10.83 6.51 -17.72
N TYR A 44 9.54 6.51 -17.39
CA TYR A 44 8.47 6.22 -18.34
C TYR A 44 8.47 7.20 -19.52
N TYR A 45 8.53 8.52 -19.27
CA TYR A 45 8.59 9.52 -20.33
C TYR A 45 9.89 9.45 -21.16
N ARG A 46 10.96 8.89 -20.61
CA ARG A 46 12.22 8.60 -21.33
C ARG A 46 12.21 7.26 -22.07
N GLY A 47 11.09 6.53 -22.07
CA GLY A 47 10.95 5.25 -22.75
C GLY A 47 11.75 4.11 -22.11
N LYS A 48 12.02 4.20 -20.80
CA LYS A 48 12.75 3.16 -20.04
C LYS A 48 11.83 2.18 -19.31
N MET A 49 10.55 2.51 -19.16
CA MET A 49 9.53 1.64 -18.57
C MET A 49 8.43 1.37 -19.60
N PHE A 50 7.94 0.14 -19.62
CA PHE A 50 6.95 -0.32 -20.59
C PHE A 50 5.67 -0.80 -19.90
N GLY A 51 4.55 -0.75 -20.62
CA GLY A 51 3.25 -1.17 -20.11
C GLY A 51 2.56 -0.12 -19.25
N PHE A 52 1.56 -0.55 -18.46
CA PHE A 52 0.77 0.34 -17.62
C PHE A 52 1.47 0.63 -16.29
N VAL A 53 1.88 1.88 -16.09
CA VAL A 53 2.51 2.35 -14.85
C VAL A 53 1.51 3.12 -13.99
N HIS A 54 1.27 2.63 -12.78
CA HIS A 54 0.33 3.20 -11.82
C HIS A 54 1.08 3.75 -10.60
N LEU A 55 1.13 5.07 -10.46
CA LEU A 55 2.00 5.70 -9.47
C LEU A 55 1.33 5.96 -8.11
N TYR A 56 2.00 5.67 -7.01
CA TYR A 56 1.45 5.78 -5.65
C TYR A 56 1.43 7.19 -5.03
N ASN A 57 1.90 8.22 -5.76
CA ASN A 57 1.99 9.61 -5.27
C ASN A 57 0.73 10.10 -4.52
N GLY A 58 0.92 10.55 -3.28
CA GLY A 58 -0.12 11.14 -2.42
C GLY A 58 -0.72 10.18 -1.39
N GLN A 59 -0.42 8.88 -1.49
CA GLN A 59 -0.97 7.83 -0.62
C GLN A 59 0.08 7.30 0.39
N GLU A 60 1.28 7.88 0.44
CA GLU A 60 2.45 7.32 1.15
C GLU A 60 2.21 7.12 2.66
N ALA A 61 1.40 7.97 3.29
CA ALA A 61 1.06 7.79 4.70
C ALA A 61 0.31 6.48 4.97
N VAL A 62 -0.48 5.98 4.00
CA VAL A 62 -1.23 4.74 4.13
C VAL A 62 -0.28 3.54 4.12
N SER A 63 0.53 3.39 3.06
CA SER A 63 1.53 2.33 2.95
C SER A 63 2.49 2.33 4.13
N THR A 64 3.10 3.47 4.44
CA THR A 64 4.13 3.59 5.48
C THR A 64 3.55 3.36 6.87
N GLY A 65 2.41 3.99 7.20
CA GLY A 65 1.77 3.86 8.51
C GLY A 65 1.34 2.42 8.81
N VAL A 66 0.89 1.70 7.78
CA VAL A 66 0.48 0.30 7.91
C VAL A 66 1.70 -0.64 7.93
N ILE A 67 2.53 -0.60 6.88
CA ILE A 67 3.56 -1.63 6.64
C ILE A 67 4.70 -1.53 7.65
N LYS A 68 5.09 -0.32 8.07
CA LYS A 68 6.14 -0.15 9.09
C LYS A 68 5.68 -0.46 10.51
N ALA A 69 4.41 -0.79 10.72
CA ALA A 69 3.92 -1.32 11.99
C ALA A 69 4.03 -2.86 12.05
N LEU A 70 4.25 -3.51 10.90
CA LEU A 70 4.34 -4.97 10.79
C LEU A 70 5.69 -5.51 11.28
N MET A 71 5.69 -6.77 11.67
CA MET A 71 6.90 -7.55 11.88
C MET A 71 7.34 -8.21 10.56
N THR A 72 8.57 -8.71 10.51
CA THR A 72 9.14 -9.31 9.30
C THR A 72 8.36 -10.53 8.80
N GLN A 73 7.79 -11.34 9.71
CA GLN A 73 6.99 -12.52 9.40
C GLN A 73 5.54 -12.23 8.95
N ASP A 74 5.10 -10.97 9.02
CA ASP A 74 3.78 -10.58 8.53
C ASP A 74 3.82 -10.43 7.00
N TYR A 75 2.67 -10.66 6.36
CA TYR A 75 2.51 -10.65 4.92
C TYR A 75 1.80 -9.39 4.42
N VAL A 76 2.13 -8.95 3.21
CA VAL A 76 1.44 -7.87 2.51
C VAL A 76 1.01 -8.35 1.14
N CYS A 77 -0.28 -8.20 0.85
CA CYS A 77 -0.87 -8.34 -0.46
C CYS A 77 -1.29 -6.95 -0.97
N SER A 78 -0.86 -6.60 -2.18
CA SER A 78 -1.03 -5.28 -2.76
C SER A 78 -2.08 -5.28 -3.89
N THR A 79 -2.30 -4.09 -4.47
CA THR A 79 -2.95 -3.87 -5.76
C THR A 79 -1.90 -3.78 -6.88
N TYR A 80 -2.32 -3.43 -8.10
CA TYR A 80 -1.45 -3.01 -9.21
C TYR A 80 -0.64 -1.72 -8.94
N ARG A 81 -0.86 -1.03 -7.82
CA ARG A 81 -0.12 0.16 -7.38
C ARG A 81 0.83 -0.24 -6.24
N ASP A 82 1.70 -1.18 -6.52
CA ASP A 82 2.45 -1.98 -5.54
C ASP A 82 3.88 -1.50 -5.24
N HIS A 83 4.43 -0.55 -6.01
CA HIS A 83 5.86 -0.19 -5.89
C HIS A 83 6.18 0.27 -4.47
N VAL A 84 5.43 1.25 -3.96
CA VAL A 84 5.64 1.78 -2.59
C VAL A 84 5.32 0.72 -1.53
N HIS A 85 4.33 -0.15 -1.73
CA HIS A 85 4.09 -1.25 -0.79
C HIS A 85 5.28 -2.21 -0.70
N ALA A 86 5.88 -2.55 -1.85
CA ALA A 86 7.05 -3.42 -1.90
C ALA A 86 8.27 -2.76 -1.22
N LEU A 87 8.52 -1.48 -1.51
CA LEU A 87 9.59 -0.70 -0.88
C LEU A 87 9.40 -0.61 0.64
N SER A 88 8.19 -0.27 1.10
CA SER A 88 7.88 -0.21 2.53
C SER A 88 8.05 -1.57 3.21
N LYS A 89 7.77 -2.69 2.51
CA LYS A 89 7.99 -4.06 3.02
C LYS A 89 9.47 -4.49 3.01
N GLY A 90 10.34 -3.70 2.39
CA GLY A 90 11.79 -3.88 2.40
C GLY A 90 12.36 -4.45 1.11
N VAL A 91 11.56 -4.62 0.05
CA VAL A 91 12.10 -5.03 -1.25
C VAL A 91 13.08 -3.95 -1.74
N PRO A 92 14.34 -4.31 -2.08
CA PRO A 92 15.35 -3.31 -2.44
C PRO A 92 14.93 -2.46 -3.64
N PRO A 93 15.10 -1.11 -3.59
CA PRO A 93 14.77 -0.21 -4.70
C PRO A 93 15.40 -0.62 -6.04
N ASN A 94 16.64 -1.13 -5.99
CA ASN A 94 17.35 -1.65 -7.16
C ASN A 94 16.57 -2.75 -7.89
N LEU A 95 16.01 -3.71 -7.14
CA LEU A 95 15.27 -4.84 -7.72
C LEU A 95 13.88 -4.40 -8.22
N VAL A 96 13.24 -3.44 -7.55
CA VAL A 96 11.97 -2.88 -8.01
C VAL A 96 12.18 -2.07 -9.29
N MET A 97 13.17 -1.17 -9.33
CA MET A 97 13.48 -0.37 -10.52
C MET A 97 13.88 -1.25 -11.72
N ALA A 98 14.70 -2.29 -11.49
CA ALA A 98 15.06 -3.27 -12.50
C ALA A 98 13.84 -4.03 -13.04
N GLU A 99 12.89 -4.40 -12.18
CA GLU A 99 11.63 -5.04 -12.59
C GLU A 99 10.80 -4.11 -13.49
N LEU A 100 10.69 -2.83 -13.14
CA LEU A 100 9.97 -1.83 -13.93
C LEU A 100 10.62 -1.56 -15.30
N PHE A 101 11.93 -1.77 -15.40
CA PHE A 101 12.69 -1.68 -16.65
C PHE A 101 12.66 -2.99 -17.46
N GLY A 102 12.01 -4.04 -16.95
CA GLY A 102 11.94 -5.35 -17.61
C GLY A 102 13.26 -6.13 -17.57
N LYS A 103 14.12 -5.89 -16.57
CA LYS A 103 15.46 -6.49 -16.46
C LYS A 103 15.44 -7.83 -15.73
N GLU A 104 16.36 -8.72 -16.09
CA GLU A 104 16.47 -10.07 -15.48
C GLU A 104 16.84 -10.01 -13.98
N THR A 105 17.44 -8.91 -13.53
CA THR A 105 17.75 -8.65 -12.11
C THR A 105 16.58 -8.09 -11.32
N GLY A 106 15.40 -7.90 -11.96
CA GLY A 106 14.18 -7.50 -11.29
C GLY A 106 13.72 -8.53 -10.25
N CYS A 107 12.91 -8.10 -9.29
CA CYS A 107 12.38 -8.98 -8.24
C CYS A 107 11.57 -10.18 -8.76
N SER A 108 11.01 -10.08 -9.96
CA SER A 108 10.35 -11.14 -10.72
C SER A 108 11.01 -11.34 -12.09
N ARG A 109 12.30 -11.01 -12.18
CA ARG A 109 13.15 -11.16 -13.36
C ARG A 109 12.59 -10.47 -14.61
N GLY A 110 11.97 -9.30 -14.43
CA GLY A 110 11.47 -8.47 -15.53
C GLY A 110 10.18 -8.97 -16.18
N ARG A 111 9.54 -10.00 -15.60
CA ARG A 111 8.33 -10.65 -16.14
C ARG A 111 7.04 -10.11 -15.54
N GLY A 112 7.09 -9.57 -14.33
CA GLY A 112 5.93 -9.00 -13.64
C GLY A 112 5.67 -7.56 -14.04
N GLY A 113 6.73 -6.79 -14.30
CA GLY A 113 6.63 -5.38 -14.66
C GLY A 113 5.93 -4.55 -13.58
N SER A 114 5.21 -3.50 -14.01
CA SER A 114 4.73 -2.45 -13.10
C SER A 114 3.54 -2.81 -12.22
N MET A 115 2.86 -3.93 -12.43
CA MET A 115 1.64 -4.29 -11.68
C MET A 115 1.75 -5.59 -10.90
N HIS A 116 2.89 -6.29 -11.01
CA HIS A 116 3.09 -7.62 -10.45
C HIS A 116 4.45 -7.74 -9.74
N ILE A 117 4.81 -6.72 -8.96
CA ILE A 117 5.97 -6.80 -8.07
C ILE A 117 5.70 -7.92 -7.08
N PHE A 118 6.64 -8.84 -6.86
CA PHE A 118 6.52 -9.96 -5.94
C PHE A 118 7.84 -10.20 -5.22
N SER A 119 7.78 -10.64 -3.96
CA SER A 119 9.00 -11.06 -3.26
C SER A 119 8.70 -11.98 -2.07
N ALA A 120 8.93 -13.27 -2.28
CA ALA A 120 8.84 -14.30 -1.23
C ALA A 120 9.73 -13.99 -0.01
N ALA A 121 10.98 -13.54 -0.22
CA ALA A 121 11.93 -13.25 0.85
C ALA A 121 11.47 -12.16 1.84
N HIS A 122 10.56 -11.29 1.38
CA HIS A 122 10.04 -10.16 2.17
C HIS A 122 8.60 -10.39 2.62
N ASN A 123 8.01 -11.56 2.35
CA ASN A 123 6.59 -11.85 2.56
C ASN A 123 5.67 -10.85 1.83
N PHE A 124 6.10 -10.41 0.65
CA PHE A 124 5.31 -9.58 -0.25
C PHE A 124 4.64 -10.47 -1.29
N LEU A 125 3.35 -10.73 -1.08
CA LEU A 125 2.53 -11.64 -1.90
C LEU A 125 2.25 -11.09 -3.30
N GLY A 126 2.50 -9.80 -3.47
CA GLY A 126 2.64 -9.14 -4.75
C GLY A 126 1.49 -8.20 -5.13
N GLY A 127 1.63 -7.59 -6.30
CA GLY A 127 0.59 -6.82 -6.97
C GLY A 127 -0.23 -7.64 -7.95
N PHE A 128 -1.46 -7.20 -8.13
CA PHE A 128 -2.46 -7.87 -8.97
C PHE A 128 -3.14 -6.83 -9.87
N ALA A 129 -3.13 -7.11 -11.17
CA ALA A 129 -3.74 -6.24 -12.19
C ALA A 129 -5.27 -6.30 -12.16
N PHE A 130 -5.86 -7.45 -11.84
CA PHE A 130 -7.31 -7.58 -11.76
C PHE A 130 -7.85 -7.09 -10.41
N ILE A 131 -8.94 -6.33 -10.48
CA ILE A 131 -9.54 -5.69 -9.32
C ILE A 131 -10.11 -6.76 -8.38
N GLY A 132 -9.57 -6.84 -7.16
CA GLY A 132 -10.02 -7.78 -6.13
C GLY A 132 -9.31 -9.14 -6.13
N GLU A 133 -8.46 -9.42 -7.11
CA GLU A 133 -7.75 -10.70 -7.28
C GLU A 133 -6.86 -11.06 -6.06
N GLY A 134 -6.20 -10.06 -5.47
CA GLY A 134 -5.33 -10.27 -4.30
C GLY A 134 -6.09 -10.60 -3.00
N ILE A 135 -7.39 -10.31 -2.90
CA ILE A 135 -8.15 -10.52 -1.66
C ILE A 135 -8.16 -12.01 -1.24
N PRO A 136 -8.58 -12.97 -2.10
CA PRO A 136 -8.51 -14.39 -1.74
C PRO A 136 -7.09 -14.90 -1.47
N VAL A 137 -6.06 -14.34 -2.13
CA VAL A 137 -4.65 -14.68 -1.86
C VAL A 137 -4.26 -14.28 -0.44
N ALA A 138 -4.63 -13.07 -0.02
CA ALA A 138 -4.40 -12.59 1.34
C ALA A 138 -5.15 -13.43 2.39
N ILE A 139 -6.38 -13.85 2.10
CA ILE A 139 -7.15 -14.78 2.94
C ILE A 139 -6.41 -16.10 3.10
N GLY A 140 -5.89 -16.66 2.01
CA GLY A 140 -5.11 -17.90 2.02
C GLY A 140 -3.88 -17.81 2.91
N SER A 141 -3.13 -16.70 2.84
CA SER A 141 -1.97 -16.45 3.72
C SER A 141 -2.36 -16.34 5.20
N ALA A 142 -3.44 -15.60 5.50
CA ALA A 142 -3.94 -15.49 6.86
C ALA A 142 -4.42 -16.85 7.42
N PHE A 143 -5.10 -17.66 6.58
CA PHE A 143 -5.49 -19.02 6.91
C PHE A 143 -4.27 -19.91 7.17
N GLN A 144 -3.22 -19.80 6.35
CA GLN A 144 -1.96 -20.52 6.54
C GLN A 144 -1.32 -20.22 7.91
N SER A 145 -1.42 -18.99 8.41
CA SER A 145 -0.96 -18.66 9.77
C SER A 145 -1.72 -19.41 10.86
N VAL A 146 -3.06 -19.42 10.79
CA VAL A 146 -3.92 -20.14 11.73
C VAL A 146 -3.66 -21.65 11.66
N TYR A 147 -3.63 -22.20 10.45
CA TYR A 147 -3.40 -23.62 10.18
C TYR A 147 -2.03 -24.08 10.72
N SER A 148 -0.98 -23.28 10.47
CA SER A 148 0.37 -23.58 10.96
C SER A 148 0.43 -23.65 12.49
N LYS A 149 -0.29 -22.76 13.17
CA LYS A 149 -0.32 -22.74 14.64
C LYS A 149 -1.17 -23.87 15.21
N GLN A 150 -2.37 -24.09 14.67
CA GLN A 150 -3.34 -25.03 15.24
C GLN A 150 -3.06 -26.49 14.86
N LEU A 151 -2.75 -26.77 13.59
CA LEU A 151 -2.62 -28.14 13.10
C LEU A 151 -1.16 -28.58 13.00
N LEU A 152 -0.27 -27.70 12.51
CA LEU A 152 1.16 -28.02 12.41
C LEU A 152 1.92 -27.77 13.72
N LYS A 153 1.23 -27.27 14.76
CA LYS A 153 1.79 -26.99 16.10
C LYS A 153 3.08 -26.17 16.06
N LYS A 154 3.20 -25.24 15.10
CA LYS A 154 4.33 -24.31 15.07
C LYS A 154 4.19 -23.30 16.21
N ASP A 155 5.24 -23.17 17.01
CA ASP A 155 5.31 -22.18 18.07
C ASP A 155 5.42 -20.75 17.52
N GLY A 156 5.03 -19.78 18.35
CA GLY A 156 5.11 -18.35 18.03
C GLY A 156 3.76 -17.63 17.91
N LEU A 157 3.84 -16.36 17.55
CA LEU A 157 2.66 -15.50 17.34
C LEU A 157 2.04 -15.79 15.96
N LEU A 158 0.75 -15.48 15.80
CA LEU A 158 0.14 -15.49 14.47
C LEU A 158 0.80 -14.40 13.61
N SER A 159 1.19 -14.77 12.40
CA SER A 159 1.53 -13.81 11.34
C SER A 159 0.24 -13.11 10.90
N VAL A 160 0.32 -11.79 10.82
CA VAL A 160 -0.77 -10.96 10.31
C VAL A 160 -0.59 -10.81 8.80
N THR A 161 -1.69 -10.86 8.05
CA THR A 161 -1.69 -10.49 6.63
C THR A 161 -2.41 -9.17 6.43
N VAL A 162 -1.78 -8.23 5.74
CA VAL A 162 -2.42 -6.99 5.30
C VAL A 162 -2.82 -7.13 3.83
N CYS A 163 -4.06 -6.78 3.51
CA CYS A 163 -4.60 -6.78 2.16
C CYS A 163 -5.01 -5.37 1.76
N PHE A 164 -4.26 -4.76 0.83
CA PHE A 164 -4.55 -3.42 0.30
C PHE A 164 -5.46 -3.50 -0.94
N PHE A 165 -6.44 -2.61 -1.02
CA PHE A 165 -7.24 -2.39 -2.23
C PHE A 165 -7.89 -1.02 -2.26
N GLY A 166 -8.23 -0.54 -3.46
CA GLY A 166 -8.90 0.75 -3.64
C GLY A 166 -10.40 0.73 -3.30
N ASP A 167 -10.99 1.91 -3.19
CA ASP A 167 -12.42 2.14 -2.96
C ASP A 167 -13.31 1.40 -3.96
N GLY A 168 -12.98 1.46 -5.25
CA GLY A 168 -13.71 0.79 -6.32
C GLY A 168 -13.78 -0.74 -6.18
N THR A 169 -12.75 -1.36 -5.59
CA THR A 169 -12.72 -2.83 -5.36
C THR A 169 -13.83 -3.28 -4.43
N THR A 170 -14.30 -2.41 -3.53
CA THR A 170 -15.28 -2.75 -2.49
C THR A 170 -16.71 -2.93 -3.00
N ASN A 171 -16.89 -2.79 -4.32
CA ASN A 171 -18.14 -3.07 -5.03
C ASN A 171 -18.16 -4.46 -5.68
N ASN A 172 -17.03 -5.19 -5.67
CA ASN A 172 -16.97 -6.56 -6.17
C ASN A 172 -17.51 -7.57 -5.15
N GLY A 173 -18.15 -8.64 -5.64
CA GLY A 173 -18.67 -9.73 -4.78
C GLY A 173 -17.57 -10.40 -3.93
N GLN A 174 -16.38 -10.60 -4.52
CA GLN A 174 -15.22 -11.18 -3.83
C GLN A 174 -14.85 -10.45 -2.52
N PHE A 175 -15.04 -9.13 -2.45
CA PHE A 175 -14.80 -8.38 -1.21
C PHE A 175 -15.71 -8.88 -0.08
N PHE A 176 -17.01 -9.00 -0.35
CA PHE A 176 -18.00 -9.44 0.63
C PHE A 176 -17.82 -10.92 1.01
N GLU A 177 -17.56 -11.78 0.03
CA GLU A 177 -17.29 -13.20 0.25
C GLU A 177 -16.07 -13.42 1.16
N CYS A 178 -14.99 -12.69 0.91
CA CYS A 178 -13.76 -12.79 1.70
C CYS A 178 -13.91 -12.20 3.10
N LEU A 179 -14.66 -11.10 3.28
CA LEU A 179 -14.98 -10.59 4.62
C LEU A 179 -15.73 -11.64 5.46
N ASN A 180 -16.75 -12.28 4.87
CA ASN A 180 -17.50 -13.35 5.53
C ASN A 180 -16.59 -14.49 5.99
N MET A 181 -15.73 -14.97 5.09
CA MET A 181 -14.81 -16.09 5.38
C MET A 181 -13.77 -15.72 6.44
N ALA A 182 -13.21 -14.50 6.38
CA ALA A 182 -12.25 -14.02 7.38
C ALA A 182 -12.85 -13.97 8.79
N VAL A 183 -14.11 -13.53 8.91
CA VAL A 183 -14.83 -13.52 10.19
C VAL A 183 -15.11 -14.94 10.66
N LEU A 184 -15.67 -15.79 9.80
CA LEU A 184 -16.02 -17.18 10.12
C LEU A 184 -14.83 -17.93 10.72
N TRP A 185 -13.64 -17.77 10.13
CA TRP A 185 -12.42 -18.46 10.56
C TRP A 185 -11.54 -17.67 11.52
N LYS A 186 -11.97 -16.47 11.94
CA LYS A 186 -11.22 -15.56 12.81
C LYS A 186 -9.78 -15.32 12.31
N LEU A 187 -9.63 -15.09 11.01
CA LEU A 187 -8.33 -14.96 10.38
C LEU A 187 -7.57 -13.70 10.85
N PRO A 188 -6.24 -13.76 11.01
CA PRO A 188 -5.39 -12.64 11.37
C PRO A 188 -5.13 -11.75 10.13
N VAL A 189 -6.19 -11.16 9.56
CA VAL A 189 -6.12 -10.33 8.36
C VAL A 189 -6.61 -8.90 8.62
N ILE A 190 -5.89 -7.92 8.08
CA ILE A 190 -6.29 -6.51 8.08
C ILE A 190 -6.59 -6.11 6.64
N PHE A 191 -7.83 -5.71 6.39
CA PHE A 191 -8.25 -5.18 5.11
C PHE A 191 -8.05 -3.66 5.11
N VAL A 192 -7.23 -3.14 4.21
CA VAL A 192 -6.93 -1.71 4.11
C VAL A 192 -7.49 -1.19 2.79
N VAL A 193 -8.51 -0.36 2.90
CA VAL A 193 -9.12 0.34 1.78
C VAL A 193 -8.44 1.67 1.59
N GLU A 194 -7.77 1.83 0.46
CA GLU A 194 -7.14 3.07 0.04
C GLU A 194 -8.16 3.90 -0.72
N ASN A 195 -9.00 4.63 0.03
CA ASN A 195 -10.05 5.44 -0.57
C ASN A 195 -9.46 6.76 -1.08
N ASN A 196 -8.92 6.72 -2.30
CA ASN A 196 -8.37 7.87 -3.00
C ASN A 196 -9.42 8.69 -3.76
N GLN A 197 -10.71 8.47 -3.45
CA GLN A 197 -11.90 9.15 -3.96
C GLN A 197 -12.29 8.79 -5.41
N TRP A 198 -11.51 7.97 -6.13
CA TRP A 198 -11.70 7.72 -7.55
C TRP A 198 -11.30 6.32 -8.02
N ALA A 199 -12.21 5.63 -8.71
CA ALA A 199 -11.89 4.43 -9.49
C ALA A 199 -11.80 4.76 -10.99
N ILE A 200 -10.58 4.98 -11.49
CA ILE A 200 -10.32 5.50 -12.85
C ILE A 200 -11.06 6.83 -13.06
N GLY A 201 -12.21 6.83 -13.73
CA GLY A 201 -13.07 7.99 -13.95
C GLY A 201 -14.35 8.03 -13.12
N MET A 202 -14.60 7.03 -12.27
CA MET A 202 -15.77 6.98 -11.39
C MET A 202 -15.45 7.60 -10.04
N ALA A 203 -16.15 8.68 -9.68
CA ALA A 203 -16.02 9.29 -8.36
C ALA A 203 -16.65 8.39 -7.28
N HIS A 204 -15.99 8.27 -6.13
CA HIS A 204 -16.38 7.35 -5.04
C HIS A 204 -17.83 7.54 -4.57
N HIS A 205 -18.26 8.77 -4.33
CA HIS A 205 -19.63 9.07 -3.89
C HIS A 205 -20.73 8.66 -4.89
N ARG A 206 -20.36 8.33 -6.14
CA ARG A 206 -21.26 7.86 -7.20
C ARG A 206 -21.16 6.36 -7.47
N SER A 207 -20.22 5.66 -6.81
CA SER A 207 -19.89 4.27 -7.10
C SER A 207 -20.66 3.27 -6.24
N THR A 208 -21.31 3.72 -5.16
CA THR A 208 -21.93 2.86 -4.14
C THR A 208 -23.13 3.56 -3.48
N SER A 209 -24.12 2.77 -3.05
CA SER A 209 -25.25 3.26 -2.25
C SER A 209 -24.88 3.60 -0.81
N SER A 210 -23.77 3.05 -0.31
CA SER A 210 -23.18 3.35 1.01
C SER A 210 -21.73 3.80 0.81
N PRO A 211 -21.47 5.13 0.74
CA PRO A 211 -20.14 5.68 0.50
C PRO A 211 -19.15 5.45 1.63
N GLU A 212 -19.58 5.42 2.89
CA GLU A 212 -18.67 5.11 4.00
C GLU A 212 -18.36 3.60 4.01
N ILE A 213 -17.22 3.21 3.43
CA ILE A 213 -16.85 1.81 3.17
C ILE A 213 -16.62 1.07 4.49
N TYR A 214 -16.02 1.71 5.50
CA TYR A 214 -15.78 1.08 6.80
C TYR A 214 -17.08 0.56 7.45
N LYS A 215 -18.23 1.17 7.16
CA LYS A 215 -19.53 0.72 7.68
C LYS A 215 -19.99 -0.60 7.07
N LYS A 216 -19.48 -1.00 5.89
CA LYS A 216 -19.76 -2.32 5.29
C LYS A 216 -19.32 -3.46 6.22
N ALA A 217 -18.33 -3.22 7.10
CA ALA A 217 -17.92 -4.16 8.14
C ALA A 217 -19.06 -4.59 9.08
N GLN A 218 -20.02 -3.70 9.34
CA GLN A 218 -21.14 -3.98 10.25
C GLN A 218 -21.97 -5.18 9.78
N ALA A 219 -22.09 -5.40 8.46
CA ALA A 219 -22.85 -6.51 7.89
C ALA A 219 -22.27 -7.90 8.27
N PHE A 220 -20.99 -7.96 8.62
CA PHE A 220 -20.30 -9.20 9.00
C PHE A 220 -19.90 -9.22 10.48
N GLY A 221 -20.21 -8.17 11.24
CA GLY A 221 -19.84 -8.07 12.66
C GLY A 221 -18.34 -7.94 12.95
N LEU A 222 -17.52 -7.51 11.97
CA LEU A 222 -16.11 -7.13 12.21
C LEU A 222 -15.96 -5.63 12.50
N PRO A 223 -14.89 -5.20 13.19
CA PRO A 223 -14.59 -3.78 13.36
C PRO A 223 -14.27 -3.11 12.02
N GLY A 224 -14.90 -1.96 11.79
CA GLY A 224 -14.61 -1.04 10.68
C GLY A 224 -14.17 0.32 11.22
N VAL A 225 -13.06 0.87 10.73
CA VAL A 225 -12.52 2.17 11.17
C VAL A 225 -12.21 3.04 9.96
N GLU A 226 -12.69 4.29 9.97
CA GLU A 226 -12.25 5.33 9.03
C GLU A 226 -11.12 6.15 9.64
N VAL A 227 -10.03 6.34 8.91
CA VAL A 227 -8.82 7.05 9.34
C VAL A 227 -8.41 8.10 8.31
N ASP A 228 -7.83 9.21 8.78
CA ASP A 228 -7.21 10.18 7.89
C ASP A 228 -5.99 9.56 7.22
N GLY A 229 -6.15 9.10 5.98
CA GLY A 229 -5.08 8.47 5.18
C GLY A 229 -3.98 9.45 4.75
N MET A 230 -4.13 10.74 5.03
CA MET A 230 -3.08 11.76 4.85
C MET A 230 -2.28 12.01 6.15
N ASP A 231 -2.54 11.23 7.22
CA ASP A 231 -1.86 11.31 8.52
C ASP A 231 -1.23 9.97 8.89
N VAL A 232 0.07 9.84 8.66
CA VAL A 232 0.81 8.60 8.90
C VAL A 232 0.76 8.13 10.36
N LEU A 233 0.69 9.05 11.34
CA LEU A 233 0.61 8.68 12.77
C LEU A 233 -0.77 8.14 13.13
N SER A 234 -1.82 8.71 12.52
CA SER A 234 -3.19 8.22 12.70
C SER A 234 -3.40 6.86 12.05
N VAL A 235 -2.92 6.68 10.82
CA VAL A 235 -2.91 5.38 10.12
C VAL A 235 -2.18 4.33 10.95
N ARG A 236 -0.98 4.66 11.44
CA ARG A 236 -0.15 3.76 12.24
C ARG A 236 -0.84 3.36 13.54
N SER A 237 -1.43 4.32 14.25
CA SER A 237 -2.18 4.09 15.50
C SER A 237 -3.31 3.06 15.30
N VAL A 238 -4.17 3.27 14.29
CA VAL A 238 -5.27 2.34 13.97
C VAL A 238 -4.71 0.97 13.56
N THR A 239 -3.61 0.93 12.81
CA THR A 239 -2.99 -0.31 12.37
C THR A 239 -2.44 -1.12 13.54
N ILE A 240 -1.77 -0.49 14.52
CA ILE A 240 -1.21 -1.20 15.69
C ILE A 240 -2.31 -1.93 16.47
N GLU A 241 -3.46 -1.28 16.68
CA GLU A 241 -4.60 -1.93 17.34
C GLU A 241 -5.18 -3.08 16.51
N ALA A 242 -5.29 -2.90 15.19
CA ALA A 242 -5.73 -3.94 14.27
C ALA A 242 -4.77 -5.15 14.25
N ILE A 243 -3.46 -4.92 14.26
CA ILE A 243 -2.41 -5.96 14.36
C ILE A 243 -2.55 -6.73 15.66
N LYS A 244 -2.69 -6.02 16.80
CA LYS A 244 -2.87 -6.63 18.11
C LYS A 244 -4.08 -7.54 18.15
N ARG A 245 -5.24 -7.07 17.64
CA ARG A 245 -6.47 -7.86 17.53
C ARG A 245 -6.28 -9.11 16.68
N ALA A 246 -5.75 -8.96 15.47
CA ALA A 246 -5.50 -10.05 14.53
C ALA A 246 -4.57 -11.11 15.16
N ARG A 247 -3.47 -10.68 15.76
CA ARG A 247 -2.46 -11.55 16.36
C ARG A 247 -2.96 -12.30 17.61
N GLN A 248 -3.93 -11.74 18.32
CA GLN A 248 -4.63 -12.38 19.44
C GLN A 248 -5.72 -13.38 18.99
N GLY A 249 -5.91 -13.60 17.68
CA GLY A 249 -6.92 -14.52 17.16
C GLY A 249 -8.35 -14.00 17.31
N GLN A 250 -8.51 -12.68 17.45
CA GLN A 250 -9.82 -12.04 17.55
C GLN A 250 -10.45 -11.73 16.18
N GLY A 251 -9.81 -12.18 15.10
CA GLY A 251 -10.30 -12.04 13.74
C GLY A 251 -9.95 -10.71 13.06
N PRO A 252 -10.59 -10.42 11.93
CA PRO A 252 -10.17 -9.36 11.03
C PRO A 252 -10.57 -7.95 11.49
N THR A 253 -9.98 -6.95 10.83
CA THR A 253 -10.36 -5.53 10.91
C THR A 253 -10.43 -4.93 9.50
N LEU A 254 -11.42 -4.07 9.23
CA LEU A 254 -11.50 -3.24 8.03
C LEU A 254 -11.08 -1.81 8.36
N ILE A 255 -10.06 -1.30 7.67
CA ILE A 255 -9.59 0.09 7.78
C ILE A 255 -9.91 0.78 6.46
N GLU A 256 -10.65 1.88 6.49
CA GLU A 256 -10.80 2.80 5.36
C GLU A 256 -9.89 4.02 5.58
N ALA A 257 -8.83 4.11 4.79
CA ALA A 257 -7.93 5.25 4.78
C ALA A 257 -8.39 6.26 3.72
N LEU A 258 -8.94 7.39 4.16
CA LEU A 258 -9.31 8.48 3.25
C LEU A 258 -8.05 9.21 2.80
N THR A 259 -7.68 9.04 1.55
CA THR A 259 -6.44 9.55 0.96
C THR A 259 -6.73 10.15 -0.43
N TYR A 260 -5.69 10.45 -1.21
CA TYR A 260 -5.84 10.97 -2.56
C TYR A 260 -4.64 10.65 -3.44
N ARG A 261 -4.90 10.23 -4.68
CA ARG A 261 -3.85 10.06 -5.69
C ARG A 261 -3.54 11.39 -6.36
N PHE A 262 -2.30 11.84 -6.34
CA PHE A 262 -1.92 13.16 -6.88
C PHE A 262 -1.81 13.17 -8.41
N ARG A 263 -1.52 12.02 -9.01
CA ARG A 263 -1.46 11.85 -10.47
C ARG A 263 -2.73 11.19 -11.00
N GLY A 264 -2.86 11.09 -12.33
CA GLY A 264 -3.92 10.32 -12.99
C GLY A 264 -3.98 8.87 -12.54
N HIS A 265 -4.96 8.10 -13.03
CA HIS A 265 -5.07 6.69 -12.69
C HIS A 265 -3.78 5.91 -13.01
N SER A 266 -3.26 6.10 -14.23
CA SER A 266 -1.97 5.65 -14.73
C SER A 266 -1.26 6.82 -15.43
N LEU A 267 0.00 6.65 -15.83
CA LEU A 267 0.72 7.65 -16.62
C LEU A 267 0.13 7.90 -18.02
N ALA A 268 -0.77 7.04 -18.49
CA ALA A 268 -1.49 7.23 -19.75
C ALA A 268 -2.84 7.97 -19.57
N ASP A 269 -3.31 8.16 -18.34
CA ASP A 269 -4.58 8.85 -18.04
C ASP A 269 -4.39 10.37 -18.07
N PRO A 270 -5.16 11.12 -18.91
CA PRO A 270 -5.03 12.57 -19.02
C PRO A 270 -5.53 13.34 -17.78
N ASP A 271 -6.17 12.68 -16.82
CA ASP A 271 -6.55 13.26 -15.51
C ASP A 271 -7.49 14.49 -15.59
N GLU A 272 -8.42 14.47 -16.55
CA GLU A 272 -9.32 15.60 -16.83
C GLU A 272 -10.61 15.60 -16.01
N LEU A 273 -10.98 14.47 -15.42
CA LEU A 273 -12.27 14.29 -14.74
C LEU A 273 -12.33 14.92 -13.34
N ARG A 274 -11.18 15.30 -12.79
CA ARG A 274 -11.05 15.82 -11.41
C ARG A 274 -10.80 17.32 -11.44
N SER A 275 -11.54 18.06 -10.61
CA SER A 275 -11.44 19.52 -10.61
C SER A 275 -10.08 19.99 -10.08
N ARG A 276 -9.57 21.12 -10.59
CA ARG A 276 -8.32 21.72 -10.07
C ARG A 276 -8.45 22.10 -8.59
N GLN A 277 -9.63 22.55 -8.16
CA GLN A 277 -9.90 22.92 -6.78
C GLN A 277 -9.77 21.71 -5.84
N GLU A 278 -10.36 20.58 -6.21
CA GLU A 278 -10.23 19.32 -5.48
C GLU A 278 -8.77 18.88 -5.38
N LYS A 279 -8.06 18.83 -6.50
CA LYS A 279 -6.63 18.44 -6.52
C LYS A 279 -5.79 19.34 -5.60
N ASN A 280 -5.98 20.66 -5.67
CA ASN A 280 -5.23 21.61 -4.85
C ASN A 280 -5.54 21.47 -3.36
N ALA A 281 -6.80 21.19 -3.00
CA ALA A 281 -7.19 20.95 -1.61
C ALA A 281 -6.49 19.73 -1.00
N TRP A 282 -6.35 18.65 -1.77
CA TRP A 282 -5.64 17.44 -1.34
C TRP A 282 -4.11 17.61 -1.36
N LEU A 283 -3.55 18.31 -2.35
CA LEU A 283 -2.11 18.63 -2.38
C LEU A 283 -1.68 19.46 -1.17
N ALA A 284 -2.51 20.38 -0.68
CA ALA A 284 -2.24 21.14 0.55
C ALA A 284 -2.15 20.25 1.80
N ARG A 285 -2.64 19.01 1.73
CA ARG A 285 -2.61 18.01 2.81
C ARG A 285 -1.51 16.96 2.65
N ASP A 286 -0.48 17.20 1.81
CA ASP A 286 0.60 16.25 1.55
C ASP A 286 1.16 15.61 2.85
N PRO A 287 1.10 14.27 3.00
CA PRO A 287 1.47 13.58 4.23
C PRO A 287 2.94 13.78 4.61
N ILE A 288 3.84 13.89 3.62
CA ILE A 288 5.28 14.06 3.84
C ILE A 288 5.54 15.44 4.46
N GLN A 289 4.91 16.48 3.91
CA GLN A 289 5.05 17.84 4.43
C GLN A 289 4.41 17.99 5.80
N LYS A 290 3.30 17.29 6.05
CA LYS A 290 2.64 17.26 7.36
C LYS A 290 3.56 16.65 8.42
N LEU A 291 4.13 15.47 8.16
CA LEU A 291 5.06 14.83 9.12
C LEU A 291 6.34 15.64 9.30
N ARG A 292 6.92 16.18 8.22
CA ARG A 292 8.12 17.04 8.28
C ARG A 292 7.93 18.22 9.23
N LYS A 293 6.81 18.94 9.09
CA LYS A 293 6.45 20.07 9.97
C LYS A 293 6.25 19.62 11.41
N TYR A 294 5.59 18.48 11.62
CA TYR A 294 5.42 17.92 12.96
C TYR A 294 6.75 17.60 13.65
N ILE A 295 7.68 16.93 12.95
CA ILE A 295 9.01 16.60 13.48
C ILE A 295 9.78 17.87 13.85
N PHE A 296 9.77 18.87 12.97
CA PHE A 296 10.48 20.12 13.19
C PHE A 296 9.88 20.97 14.34
N ASN A 297 8.56 21.16 14.34
CA ASN A 297 7.87 22.00 15.33
C ASN A 297 7.92 21.43 16.75
N ASN A 298 8.07 20.11 16.88
CA ASN A 298 8.22 19.44 18.18
C ASN A 298 9.69 19.14 18.52
N SER A 299 10.64 19.73 17.79
CA SER A 299 12.08 19.61 18.06
C SER A 299 12.62 18.16 18.07
N PHE A 300 11.97 17.23 17.37
CA PHE A 300 12.46 15.86 17.23
C PHE A 300 13.71 15.80 16.34
N ALA A 301 13.78 16.61 15.28
CA ALA A 301 14.95 16.72 14.44
C ALA A 301 15.11 18.13 13.86
N SER A 302 16.36 18.51 13.64
CA SER A 302 16.72 19.75 12.96
C SER A 302 16.37 19.70 11.47
N LYS A 303 16.29 20.89 10.85
CA LYS A 303 16.16 20.99 9.40
C LYS A 303 17.31 20.26 8.67
N TYR A 304 18.53 20.38 9.19
CA TYR A 304 19.71 19.73 8.62
C TYR A 304 19.61 18.20 8.60
N GLU A 305 19.13 17.58 9.69
CA GLU A 305 18.90 16.14 9.74
C GLU A 305 17.85 15.69 8.70
N LEU A 306 16.75 16.43 8.57
CA LEU A 306 15.70 16.11 7.59
C LEU A 306 16.16 16.30 6.14
N ASP A 307 17.02 17.30 5.88
CA ASP A 307 17.61 17.53 4.57
C ASP A 307 18.65 16.45 4.21
N ASN A 308 19.38 15.90 5.20
CA ASN A 308 20.27 14.77 4.97
C ASN A 308 19.51 13.47 4.61
N ILE A 309 18.35 13.21 5.23
CA ILE A 309 17.49 12.09 4.83
C ILE A 309 17.04 12.26 3.38
N ASP A 310 16.66 13.47 2.99
CA ASP A 310 16.25 13.80 1.62
C ASP A 310 17.35 13.49 0.59
N LEU A 311 18.59 13.93 0.87
CA LEU A 311 19.76 13.64 0.03
C LEU A 311 20.08 12.15 -0.04
N LYS A 312 20.01 11.44 1.09
CA LYS A 312 20.24 9.99 1.15
C LYS A 312 19.22 9.24 0.27
N VAL A 313 17.94 9.59 0.37
CA VAL A 313 16.90 8.95 -0.44
C VAL A 313 17.12 9.23 -1.92
N LYS A 314 17.45 10.47 -2.31
CA LYS A 314 17.78 10.80 -3.71
C LYS A 314 18.92 9.95 -4.25
N GLN A 315 20.00 9.78 -3.47
CA GLN A 315 21.11 8.92 -3.86
C GLN A 315 20.67 7.47 -4.07
N ILE A 316 19.84 6.92 -3.17
CA ILE A 316 19.28 5.56 -3.31
C ILE A 316 18.49 5.43 -4.63
N ILE A 317 17.70 6.44 -5.00
CA ILE A 317 16.95 6.45 -6.25
C ILE A 317 17.88 6.49 -7.46
N ASP A 318 18.87 7.37 -7.46
CA ASP A 318 19.84 7.47 -8.55
C ASP A 318 20.64 6.16 -8.72
N ASP A 319 21.05 5.54 -7.61
CA ASP A 319 21.72 4.24 -7.60
C ASP A 319 20.82 3.14 -8.17
N SER A 320 19.52 3.15 -7.84
CA SER A 320 18.56 2.18 -8.37
C SER A 320 18.35 2.30 -9.89
N VAL A 321 18.36 3.53 -10.41
CA VAL A 321 18.30 3.78 -11.86
C VAL A 321 19.58 3.29 -12.54
N ASN A 322 20.76 3.61 -11.98
CA ASN A 322 22.03 3.14 -12.52
C ASN A 322 22.13 1.61 -12.51
N PHE A 323 21.67 0.97 -11.44
CA PHE A 323 21.58 -0.48 -11.34
C PHE A 323 20.67 -1.08 -12.42
N ALA A 324 19.47 -0.52 -12.61
CA ALA A 324 18.54 -1.00 -13.64
C ALA A 324 19.09 -0.80 -15.05
N LEU A 325 19.73 0.35 -15.34
CA LEU A 325 20.34 0.63 -16.64
C LEU A 325 21.50 -0.31 -16.98
N SER A 326 22.31 -0.67 -15.98
CA SER A 326 23.46 -1.59 -16.14
C SER A 326 23.07 -3.07 -16.08
N SER A 327 21.83 -3.38 -15.69
CA SER A 327 21.35 -4.75 -15.59
C SER A 327 21.09 -5.39 -16.96
N PRO A 328 21.35 -6.70 -17.09
CA PRO A 328 21.12 -7.43 -18.33
C PRO A 328 19.62 -7.50 -18.69
N GLU A 329 19.35 -7.48 -19.99
CA GLU A 329 18.03 -7.85 -20.52
C GLU A 329 17.76 -9.35 -20.29
N PRO A 330 16.49 -9.77 -20.11
CA PRO A 330 16.12 -11.18 -20.14
C PRO A 330 16.50 -11.83 -21.46
N ARG A 331 16.93 -13.10 -21.43
CA ARG A 331 17.25 -13.85 -22.65
C ARG A 331 15.97 -14.40 -23.29
N ILE A 332 15.89 -14.37 -24.61
CA ILE A 332 14.72 -14.89 -25.35
C ILE A 332 14.49 -16.39 -25.08
N GLU A 333 15.57 -17.17 -24.92
CA GLU A 333 15.49 -18.60 -24.59
C GLU A 333 14.80 -18.87 -23.24
N ASP A 334 14.83 -17.89 -22.33
CA ASP A 334 14.23 -18.00 -20.99
C ASP A 334 12.73 -17.65 -20.97
N LEU A 335 12.12 -17.40 -22.13
CA LEU A 335 10.71 -16.96 -22.24
C LEU A 335 9.73 -17.94 -21.61
N LYS A 336 10.01 -19.25 -21.72
CA LYS A 336 9.14 -20.32 -21.22
C LYS A 336 9.49 -20.77 -19.79
N LEU A 337 10.60 -20.28 -19.24
CA LEU A 337 10.99 -20.64 -17.88
C LEU A 337 9.94 -20.15 -16.88
N TYR A 338 9.73 -20.94 -15.83
CA TYR A 338 8.79 -20.67 -14.74
C TYR A 338 7.31 -20.75 -15.10
N LEU A 339 6.95 -21.21 -16.30
CA LEU A 339 5.56 -21.60 -16.61
C LEU A 339 5.12 -22.81 -15.77
N PHE A 340 6.04 -23.75 -15.57
CA PHE A 340 5.90 -24.91 -14.71
C PHE A 340 7.15 -25.06 -13.84
N ALA A 341 7.10 -25.95 -12.85
CA ALA A 341 8.25 -26.24 -11.97
C ALA A 341 9.39 -26.96 -12.71
N GLU A 342 9.06 -27.75 -13.74
CA GLU A 342 10.00 -28.51 -14.56
C GLU A 342 9.91 -28.01 -16.01
N ASP A 343 11.07 -27.90 -16.67
CA ASP A 343 11.17 -27.56 -18.08
C ASP A 343 10.88 -28.83 -18.89
N ASN A 344 9.67 -28.94 -19.45
CA ASN A 344 9.34 -30.02 -20.40
C ASN A 344 9.97 -29.81 -21.76
#